data_AF-A0A1E4SUL2-F1
#
_entry.id   AF-A0A1E4SUL2-F1
#
_cell.length_a   1.000
_cell.length_b   1.000
_cell.length_c   1.000
_cell.angle_alpha   90.00
_cell.angle_beta   90.00
_cell.angle_gamma   90.00
#
_symmetry.space_group_name_H-M   'P 1'
#
loop_
_entity.id
_entity.type
_entity.pdbx_description
1 polymer ?
#
loop_
_entity_poly.entity_id
_entity_poly.type
_entity_poly.pdbx_seq_one_letter_code
_entity_poly.pdbx_strand_id
1 'polypeptide(L)'
;MANTPLKPTTTTIQLRSYSLLGNLSPAKNSQANQKRLGRGPGSGHGKTSGRGQKGQKARGSVPNWFEGGQTPIYKLFPKRGFYRHQKLELNEIPLTKIQRFHNEGRLNLKPGETLTMAKMKEIGLITGTMKDGVVLLGNGAYDYYKLNIPIEATRATSPAIEIIEKNNGKFTAKYYSRYLGFKAHHSPEWFIRKRGYLPLQSKPIARRDVKYYSDPSKRGYLVGSEYISKIQVGGSSSSSNHTKQSKKSELELELQKIQSKEKTDKNFGISAFNDDSIVSFKDLKL
;
A
#
# COMPACT_ATOMS: atom_id res chain seq x y z
N MET A 1 -71.37 30.28 6.19
CA MET A 1 -71.30 29.49 4.94
C MET A 1 -69.87 29.56 4.44
N ALA A 2 -69.22 28.40 4.30
CA ALA A 2 -67.78 28.26 4.15
C ALA A 2 -67.35 28.39 2.68
N ASN A 3 -66.37 29.27 2.43
CA ASN A 3 -65.59 29.26 1.19
C ASN A 3 -64.18 28.80 1.53
N THR A 4 -63.98 27.48 1.55
CA THR A 4 -62.65 26.88 1.56
C THR A 4 -62.00 27.10 0.19
N PRO A 5 -60.78 27.66 0.10
CA PRO A 5 -60.10 27.80 -1.18
C PRO A 5 -59.73 26.41 -1.72
N LEU A 6 -60.19 26.10 -2.93
CA LEU A 6 -59.88 24.87 -3.64
C LEU A 6 -58.36 24.76 -3.86
N LYS A 7 -57.78 23.63 -3.44
CA LYS A 7 -56.36 23.30 -3.61
C LYS A 7 -56.04 23.18 -5.10
N PRO A 8 -54.97 23.79 -5.63
CA PRO A 8 -54.64 23.66 -7.05
C PRO A 8 -54.35 22.20 -7.38
N THR A 9 -55.11 21.65 -8.32
CA THR A 9 -54.89 20.32 -8.89
C THR A 9 -53.53 20.32 -9.58
N THR A 10 -52.61 19.46 -9.12
CA THR A 10 -51.36 19.20 -9.81
C THR A 10 -51.67 18.53 -11.14
N THR A 11 -51.74 19.33 -12.21
CA THR A 11 -51.91 18.85 -13.58
C THR A 11 -50.71 17.96 -13.90
N THR A 12 -50.93 16.65 -13.88
CA THR A 12 -49.91 15.66 -14.22
C THR A 12 -49.73 15.72 -15.73
N ILE A 13 -48.71 16.46 -16.18
CA ILE A 13 -48.35 16.54 -17.60
C ILE A 13 -47.96 15.12 -18.04
N GLN A 14 -48.82 14.47 -18.81
CA GLN A 14 -48.49 13.20 -19.46
C GLN A 14 -47.42 13.46 -20.52
N LEU A 15 -46.15 13.22 -20.18
CA LEU A 15 -45.08 13.18 -21.16
C LEU A 15 -45.23 11.90 -21.99
N ARG A 16 -45.84 11.99 -23.18
CA ARG A 16 -45.66 10.97 -24.21
C ARG A 16 -44.17 10.93 -24.55
N SER A 17 -43.48 9.86 -24.17
CA SER A 17 -42.08 9.62 -24.48
C SER A 17 -41.90 9.28 -25.97
N TYR A 18 -42.05 10.27 -26.84
CA TYR A 18 -41.57 10.19 -28.20
C TYR A 18 -40.05 10.39 -28.19
N SER A 19 -39.27 9.42 -28.68
CA SER A 19 -37.81 9.54 -28.74
C SER A 19 -37.39 10.50 -29.86
N LEU A 20 -37.42 11.80 -29.57
CA LEU A 20 -36.93 12.84 -30.48
C LEU A 20 -35.39 12.94 -30.40
N LEU A 21 -34.71 11.99 -31.05
CA LEU A 21 -33.27 12.07 -31.29
C LEU A 21 -32.87 13.40 -31.98
N GLY A 22 -33.80 14.01 -32.73
CA GLY A 22 -33.64 15.32 -33.38
C GLY A 22 -33.81 16.56 -32.48
N ASN A 23 -34.19 16.43 -31.21
CA ASN A 23 -34.37 17.56 -30.29
C ASN A 23 -33.46 17.46 -29.04
N LEU A 24 -32.37 16.70 -29.15
CA LEU A 24 -31.36 16.63 -28.10
C LEU A 24 -30.46 17.86 -28.17
N SER A 25 -30.48 18.68 -27.11
CA SER A 25 -29.52 19.76 -26.91
C SER A 25 -28.65 19.49 -25.68
N PRO A 26 -27.36 19.87 -25.69
CA PRO A 26 -26.52 19.78 -24.52
C PRO A 26 -27.08 20.67 -23.39
N ALA A 27 -26.71 20.36 -22.14
CA ALA A 27 -27.05 21.23 -21.01
C ALA A 27 -26.56 22.66 -21.28
N LYS A 28 -27.35 23.65 -20.86
CA LYS A 28 -27.03 25.07 -21.05
C LYS A 28 -25.61 25.36 -20.55
N ASN A 29 -24.80 26.02 -21.38
CA ASN A 29 -23.39 26.34 -21.12
C ASN A 29 -22.42 25.14 -21.00
N SER A 30 -22.84 23.91 -21.33
CA SER A 30 -21.91 22.78 -21.44
C SER A 30 -21.00 22.87 -22.66
N GLN A 31 -21.42 23.61 -23.68
CA GLN A 31 -20.69 23.85 -24.92
C GLN A 31 -20.48 25.35 -25.08
N ALA A 32 -19.28 25.76 -25.47
CA ALA A 32 -18.95 27.15 -25.76
C ALA A 32 -18.49 27.27 -27.22
N ASN A 33 -18.85 28.38 -27.87
CA ASN A 33 -18.43 28.63 -29.24
C ASN A 33 -16.91 28.80 -29.31
N GLN A 34 -16.27 27.99 -30.15
CA GLN A 34 -14.82 28.09 -30.37
C GLN A 34 -14.48 29.45 -30.99
N LYS A 35 -13.44 30.09 -30.46
CA LYS A 35 -12.89 31.33 -31.02
C LYS A 35 -12.31 31.07 -32.41
N ARG A 36 -12.98 31.55 -33.46
CA ARG A 36 -12.53 31.45 -34.85
C ARG A 36 -11.75 32.71 -35.25
N LEU A 37 -10.47 32.55 -35.56
CA LEU A 37 -9.57 33.65 -35.92
C LEU A 37 -9.62 33.93 -37.44
N GLY A 38 -9.35 35.17 -37.84
CA GLY A 38 -9.22 35.57 -39.25
C GLY A 38 -10.53 35.63 -40.04
N ARG A 39 -11.68 35.85 -39.38
CA ARG A 39 -13.01 35.86 -40.00
C ARG A 39 -13.57 37.28 -40.19
N GLY A 40 -12.76 38.16 -40.79
CA GLY A 40 -13.14 39.55 -41.08
C GLY A 40 -13.19 40.47 -39.83
N PRO A 41 -13.29 41.80 -40.03
CA PRO A 41 -13.21 42.77 -38.93
C PRO A 41 -14.40 42.67 -37.95
N GLY A 42 -15.60 42.36 -38.43
CA GLY A 42 -16.80 42.21 -37.58
C GLY A 42 -16.75 41.07 -36.56
N SER A 43 -15.81 40.11 -36.72
CA SER A 43 -15.58 39.02 -35.75
C SER A 43 -14.79 39.44 -34.50
N GLY A 44 -14.28 40.68 -34.45
CA GLY A 44 -13.35 41.16 -33.43
C GLY A 44 -11.93 40.56 -33.50
N HIS A 45 -11.71 39.57 -34.38
CA HIS A 45 -10.45 38.83 -34.50
C HIS A 45 -9.96 38.74 -35.95
N GLY A 46 -10.33 39.72 -36.79
CA GLY A 46 -9.98 39.74 -38.21
C GLY A 46 -8.52 40.08 -38.48
N LYS A 47 -8.15 41.37 -38.37
CA LYS A 47 -6.89 41.94 -38.86
C LYS A 47 -5.63 41.17 -38.44
N THR A 48 -5.36 41.07 -37.13
CA THR A 48 -4.15 40.39 -36.62
C THR A 48 -4.43 39.00 -36.08
N SER A 49 -5.66 38.50 -36.19
CA SER A 49 -6.05 37.18 -35.69
C SER A 49 -5.63 36.92 -34.23
N GLY A 50 -5.60 37.97 -33.39
CA GLY A 50 -5.20 37.87 -31.98
C GLY A 50 -3.71 37.73 -31.72
N ARG A 51 -2.84 37.82 -32.74
CA ARG A 51 -1.38 37.66 -32.60
C ARG A 51 -0.62 38.97 -32.30
N GLY A 52 -1.31 40.11 -32.28
CA GLY A 52 -0.69 41.43 -32.13
C GLY A 52 -0.08 41.97 -33.43
N GLN A 53 0.71 43.06 -33.34
CA GLN A 53 1.34 43.72 -34.50
C GLN A 53 2.82 43.35 -34.60
N LYS A 54 3.26 42.88 -35.78
CA LYS A 54 4.68 42.60 -36.12
C LYS A 54 5.41 41.77 -35.04
N GLY A 55 6.74 41.61 -35.18
CA GLY A 55 7.56 40.85 -34.22
C GLY A 55 7.49 39.33 -34.36
N GLN A 56 8.36 38.66 -33.59
CA GLN A 56 8.58 37.22 -33.70
C GLN A 56 7.34 36.40 -33.30
N LYS A 57 6.61 36.81 -32.26
CA LYS A 57 5.37 36.11 -31.84
C LYS A 57 4.25 36.25 -32.87
N ALA A 58 4.21 37.32 -33.67
CA ALA A 58 3.22 37.45 -34.74
C ALA A 58 3.56 36.58 -35.96
N ARG A 59 4.85 36.44 -36.31
CA ARG A 59 5.32 35.76 -37.54
C ARG A 59 5.79 34.31 -37.33
N GLY A 60 6.10 33.93 -36.10
CA GLY A 60 6.69 32.64 -35.76
C GLY A 60 6.37 32.21 -34.33
N SER A 61 7.27 31.41 -33.76
CA SER A 61 7.14 30.86 -32.40
C SER A 61 8.35 31.23 -31.55
N VAL A 62 8.10 31.47 -30.26
CA VAL A 62 9.12 31.63 -29.23
C VAL A 62 8.70 30.73 -28.08
N PRO A 63 9.61 29.92 -27.51
CA PRO A 63 9.29 29.12 -26.32
C PRO A 63 8.72 30.00 -25.22
N ASN A 64 7.64 29.56 -24.58
CA ASN A 64 6.94 30.38 -23.59
C ASN A 64 7.82 30.75 -22.38
N TRP A 65 8.83 29.93 -22.08
CA TRP A 65 9.77 30.10 -20.97
C TRP A 65 11.06 30.86 -21.37
N PHE A 66 11.14 31.42 -22.57
CA PHE A 66 12.34 32.14 -23.02
C PHE A 66 12.41 33.55 -22.40
N GLU A 67 13.47 33.82 -21.65
CA GLU A 67 13.70 35.08 -20.91
C GLU A 67 14.52 36.12 -21.71
N GLY A 68 14.47 36.07 -23.05
CA GLY A 68 15.06 37.12 -23.89
C GLY A 68 16.58 37.13 -24.01
N GLY A 69 17.27 36.10 -23.50
CA GLY A 69 18.74 35.97 -23.56
C GLY A 69 19.43 36.00 -22.20
N GLN A 70 18.71 36.36 -21.13
CA GLN A 70 19.18 36.19 -19.76
C GLN A 70 19.37 34.70 -19.42
N THR A 71 20.25 34.41 -18.45
CA THR A 71 20.34 33.08 -17.84
C THR A 71 18.97 32.69 -17.26
N PRO A 72 18.32 31.64 -17.80
CA PRO A 72 16.93 31.35 -17.46
C PRO A 72 16.79 30.83 -16.03
N ILE A 73 15.60 30.99 -15.44
CA ILE A 73 15.33 30.63 -14.04
C ILE A 73 15.73 29.19 -13.66
N TYR A 74 15.56 28.23 -14.57
CA TYR A 74 15.93 26.83 -14.34
C TYR A 74 17.45 26.57 -14.35
N LYS A 75 18.25 27.56 -14.74
CA LYS A 75 19.73 27.56 -14.64
C LYS A 75 20.26 28.46 -13.53
N LEU A 76 19.51 29.50 -13.12
CA LEU A 76 19.95 30.43 -12.07
C LEU A 76 20.18 29.74 -10.73
N PHE A 77 19.29 28.81 -10.36
CA PHE A 77 19.36 28.12 -9.08
C PHE A 77 20.02 26.75 -9.20
N PRO A 78 20.87 26.36 -8.22
CA PRO A 78 21.45 25.02 -8.21
C PRO A 78 20.36 23.96 -7.99
N LYS A 79 20.53 22.80 -8.63
CA LYS A 79 19.66 21.64 -8.40
C LYS A 79 19.89 21.14 -6.97
N ARG A 80 18.85 21.13 -6.13
CA ARG A 80 18.92 20.66 -4.74
C ARG A 80 18.27 19.30 -4.58
N GLY A 81 18.89 18.44 -3.77
CA GLY A 81 18.39 17.11 -3.45
C GLY A 81 18.62 16.08 -4.55
N PHE A 82 18.03 14.90 -4.38
CA PHE A 82 18.08 13.80 -5.34
C PHE A 82 16.75 13.02 -5.31
N TYR A 83 16.42 12.32 -6.41
CA TYR A 83 15.25 11.46 -6.45
C TYR A 83 15.60 10.06 -5.91
N ARG A 84 14.90 9.63 -4.85
CA ARG A 84 15.12 8.31 -4.23
C ARG A 84 14.28 7.23 -4.92
N HIS A 85 14.86 6.50 -5.88
CA HIS A 85 14.18 5.43 -6.65
C HIS A 85 13.59 4.28 -5.81
N GLN A 86 14.15 4.04 -4.62
CA GLN A 86 13.71 2.99 -3.70
C GLN A 86 12.74 3.49 -2.62
N LYS A 87 12.17 4.70 -2.78
CA LYS A 87 11.08 5.19 -1.93
C LYS A 87 9.84 4.33 -2.14
N LEU A 88 9.25 3.92 -1.02
CA LEU A 88 7.96 3.25 -1.02
C LEU A 88 6.88 4.32 -1.07
N GLU A 89 6.01 4.26 -2.05
CA GLU A 89 4.79 5.06 -2.16
C GLU A 89 3.65 4.31 -1.46
N LEU A 90 3.48 4.60 -0.17
CA LEU A 90 2.49 3.96 0.69
C LEU A 90 1.24 4.83 0.77
N ASN A 91 0.07 4.21 0.69
CA ASN A 91 -1.19 4.91 0.81
C ASN A 91 -1.47 5.17 2.30
N GLU A 92 -1.67 6.43 2.65
CA GLU A 92 -1.90 6.84 4.03
C GLU A 92 -3.38 6.67 4.40
N ILE A 93 -3.64 6.00 5.52
CA ILE A 93 -4.99 5.80 6.05
C ILE A 93 -5.03 6.23 7.50
N PRO A 94 -5.77 7.31 7.82
CA PRO A 94 -6.00 7.67 9.21
C PRO A 94 -7.03 6.72 9.85
N LEU A 95 -6.84 6.38 11.12
CA LEU A 95 -7.76 5.53 11.87
C LEU A 95 -9.19 6.12 11.95
N THR A 96 -9.32 7.44 11.94
CA THR A 96 -10.62 8.13 11.87
C THR A 96 -11.43 7.73 10.64
N LYS A 97 -10.78 7.48 9.51
CA LYS A 97 -11.44 7.02 8.29
C LYS A 97 -11.96 5.59 8.42
N ILE A 98 -11.21 4.72 9.10
CA ILE A 98 -11.65 3.33 9.38
C ILE A 98 -12.90 3.35 10.25
N GLN A 99 -12.88 4.14 11.34
CA GLN A 99 -14.04 4.32 12.21
C GLN A 99 -15.24 4.89 11.44
N ARG A 100 -15.03 5.86 10.55
CA ARG A 100 -16.11 6.41 9.73
C ARG A 100 -16.75 5.35 8.83
N PHE A 101 -15.94 4.52 8.18
CA PHE A 101 -16.44 3.42 7.35
C PHE A 101 -17.23 2.38 8.15
N HIS A 102 -16.83 2.14 9.40
CA HIS A 102 -17.60 1.30 10.31
C HIS A 102 -18.94 1.95 10.68
N ASN A 103 -18.95 3.24 11.03
CA ASN A 103 -20.16 3.96 11.39
C ASN A 103 -21.15 4.06 10.21
N GLU A 104 -20.65 4.17 8.98
CA GLU A 104 -21.44 4.12 7.74
C GLU A 104 -21.96 2.71 7.40
N GLY A 105 -21.59 1.67 8.18
CA GLY A 105 -21.98 0.28 7.92
C GLY A 105 -21.34 -0.33 6.67
N ARG A 106 -20.26 0.28 6.15
CA ARG A 106 -19.56 -0.16 4.93
C ARG A 106 -18.41 -1.11 5.20
N LEU A 107 -17.96 -1.17 6.45
CA LEU A 107 -16.88 -2.04 6.88
C LEU A 107 -17.41 -3.47 7.01
N ASN A 108 -17.36 -4.21 5.90
CA ASN A 108 -17.81 -5.60 5.83
C ASN A 108 -16.67 -6.54 6.23
N LEU A 109 -16.58 -6.87 7.52
CA LEU A 109 -15.67 -7.90 8.05
C LEU A 109 -16.48 -8.98 8.75
N LYS A 110 -16.11 -10.25 8.55
CA LYS A 110 -16.64 -11.34 9.36
C LYS A 110 -16.04 -11.28 10.77
N PRO A 111 -16.74 -11.80 11.80
CA PRO A 111 -16.17 -11.91 13.14
C PRO A 111 -14.84 -12.66 13.12
N GLY A 112 -13.77 -12.02 13.61
CA GLY A 112 -12.41 -12.60 13.63
C GLY A 112 -11.61 -12.44 12.33
N GLU A 113 -12.18 -11.89 11.26
CA GLU A 113 -11.46 -11.62 10.02
C GLU A 113 -10.48 -10.44 10.19
N THR A 114 -9.29 -10.55 9.61
CA THR A 114 -8.31 -9.47 9.64
C THR A 114 -8.59 -8.43 8.56
N LEU A 115 -8.52 -7.15 8.94
CA LEU A 115 -8.58 -6.05 7.99
C LEU A 115 -7.24 -5.99 7.23
N THR A 116 -7.14 -6.79 6.17
CA THR A 116 -5.97 -6.82 5.29
C THR A 116 -6.05 -5.74 4.20
N MET A 117 -4.92 -5.38 3.60
CA MET A 117 -4.87 -4.39 2.51
C MET A 117 -5.72 -4.79 1.29
N ALA A 118 -5.96 -6.08 1.07
CA ALA A 118 -6.86 -6.56 0.02
C ALA A 118 -8.30 -6.14 0.31
N LYS A 119 -8.78 -6.44 1.53
CA LYS A 119 -10.09 -6.07 2.06
C LYS A 119 -10.29 -4.55 2.10
N MET A 120 -9.28 -3.80 2.49
CA MET A 120 -9.34 -2.33 2.48
C MET A 120 -9.68 -1.77 1.09
N LYS A 121 -9.16 -2.39 0.01
CA LYS A 121 -9.47 -1.95 -1.35
C LYS A 121 -10.77 -2.55 -1.89
N GLU A 122 -11.14 -3.77 -1.50
CA GLU A 122 -12.47 -4.33 -1.81
C GLU A 122 -13.61 -3.47 -1.23
N ILE A 123 -13.48 -3.03 0.02
CA ILE A 123 -14.45 -2.18 0.72
C ILE A 123 -14.47 -0.74 0.15
N GLY A 124 -13.41 -0.33 -0.56
CA GLY A 124 -13.21 1.04 -1.02
C GLY A 124 -12.74 2.00 0.09
N LEU A 125 -12.18 1.46 1.18
CA LEU A 125 -11.43 2.28 2.16
C LEU A 125 -10.24 2.95 1.48
N ILE A 126 -9.61 2.24 0.55
CA ILE A 126 -8.59 2.75 -0.36
C ILE A 126 -9.15 2.75 -1.78
N THR A 127 -9.11 3.91 -2.41
CA THR A 127 -9.50 4.06 -3.82
C THR A 127 -8.25 4.28 -4.66
N GLY A 128 -8.27 3.84 -5.92
CA GLY A 128 -7.19 4.04 -6.88
C GLY A 128 -6.08 2.99 -6.80
N THR A 129 -4.90 3.35 -7.31
CA THR A 129 -3.74 2.46 -7.37
C THR A 129 -3.05 2.39 -6.02
N MET A 130 -2.80 1.17 -5.55
CA MET A 130 -2.00 0.90 -4.36
C MET A 130 -0.73 0.22 -4.87
N LYS A 131 0.40 0.95 -4.85
CA LYS A 131 1.64 0.47 -5.48
C LYS A 131 2.49 -0.36 -4.52
N ASP A 132 2.98 0.29 -3.46
CA ASP A 132 3.95 -0.34 -2.55
C ASP A 132 3.33 -0.77 -1.20
N GLY A 133 2.12 -0.31 -0.86
CA GLY A 133 1.48 -0.68 0.40
C GLY A 133 0.59 0.37 1.05
N VAL A 134 0.40 0.21 2.36
CA VAL A 134 -0.46 1.05 3.20
C VAL A 134 0.25 1.41 4.50
N VAL A 135 0.10 2.67 4.93
CA VAL A 135 0.53 3.16 6.25
C VAL A 135 -0.69 3.59 7.06
N LEU A 136 -0.82 3.08 8.28
CA LEU A 136 -1.82 3.56 9.23
C LEU A 136 -1.31 4.76 10.01
N LEU A 137 -2.16 5.79 10.11
CA LEU A 137 -1.88 7.04 10.82
C LEU A 137 -2.82 7.20 12.02
N GLY A 138 -2.26 7.52 13.18
CA GLY A 138 -3.00 7.73 14.43
C GLY A 138 -3.43 9.17 14.70
N ASN A 139 -3.27 10.09 13.75
CA ASN A 139 -3.52 11.52 13.98
C ASN A 139 -5.01 11.78 14.30
N GLY A 140 -5.30 12.40 15.45
CA GLY A 140 -6.64 12.80 15.87
C GLY A 140 -7.62 11.65 16.17
N ALA A 141 -7.13 10.42 16.36
CA ALA A 141 -7.99 9.23 16.48
C ALA A 141 -8.15 8.69 17.91
N TYR A 142 -7.50 9.29 18.92
CA TYR A 142 -7.37 8.72 20.26
C TYR A 142 -8.71 8.46 20.96
N ASP A 143 -9.65 9.39 20.87
CA ASP A 143 -10.98 9.28 21.51
C ASP A 143 -12.06 8.72 20.57
N TYR A 144 -11.81 8.80 19.27
CA TYR A 144 -12.81 8.48 18.24
C TYR A 144 -12.78 7.02 17.81
N TYR A 145 -11.60 6.41 17.76
CA TYR A 145 -11.43 5.02 17.31
C TYR A 145 -11.79 4.06 18.45
N LYS A 146 -12.78 3.18 18.20
CA LYS A 146 -13.33 2.25 19.22
C LYS A 146 -13.39 0.80 18.73
N LEU A 147 -12.74 0.51 17.59
CA LEU A 147 -12.87 -0.80 16.94
C LEU A 147 -11.87 -1.81 17.51
N ASN A 148 -12.39 -2.96 17.93
CA ASN A 148 -11.61 -4.14 18.26
C ASN A 148 -11.49 -5.05 17.03
N ILE A 149 -10.59 -4.71 16.10
CA ILE A 149 -10.38 -5.44 14.85
C ILE A 149 -8.89 -5.70 14.67
N PRO A 150 -8.47 -6.90 14.25
CA PRO A 150 -7.10 -7.14 13.86
C PRO A 150 -6.80 -6.52 12.50
N ILE A 151 -5.78 -5.66 12.40
CA ILE A 151 -5.43 -4.91 11.18
C ILE A 151 -4.04 -5.32 10.69
N GLU A 152 -3.95 -5.62 9.39
CA GLU A 152 -2.69 -5.92 8.70
C GLU A 152 -2.39 -4.82 7.68
N ALA A 153 -1.25 -4.14 7.83
CA ALA A 153 -0.78 -3.14 6.87
C ALA A 153 0.74 -3.23 6.69
N THR A 154 1.29 -2.46 5.74
CA THR A 154 2.74 -2.43 5.51
C THR A 154 3.47 -1.79 6.69
N ARG A 155 2.91 -0.71 7.25
CA ARG A 155 3.45 0.06 8.39
C ARG A 155 2.33 0.73 9.18
N ALA A 156 2.66 1.13 10.41
CA ALA A 156 1.83 2.05 11.21
C ALA A 156 2.73 3.03 11.99
N THR A 157 2.18 4.18 12.34
CA THR A 157 2.83 5.11 13.28
C THR A 157 2.68 4.62 14.72
N SER A 158 3.60 4.97 15.62
CA SER A 158 3.51 4.62 17.06
C SER A 158 2.13 4.96 17.67
N PRO A 159 1.60 6.19 17.51
CA PRO A 159 0.30 6.51 18.07
C PRO A 159 -0.83 5.67 17.47
N ALA A 160 -0.74 5.26 16.20
CA ALA A 160 -1.76 4.39 15.60
C ALA A 160 -1.78 3.02 16.29
N ILE A 161 -0.60 2.46 16.58
CA ILE A 161 -0.44 1.17 17.24
C ILE A 161 -1.01 1.23 18.66
N GLU A 162 -0.64 2.27 19.42
CA GLU A 162 -1.09 2.49 20.79
C GLU A 162 -2.63 2.62 20.86
N ILE A 163 -3.25 3.35 19.92
CA ILE A 163 -4.71 3.51 19.86
C ILE A 163 -5.41 2.19 19.52
N ILE A 164 -4.85 1.40 18.59
CA ILE A 164 -5.41 0.09 18.23
C ILE A 164 -5.35 -0.86 19.43
N GLU A 165 -4.19 -0.93 20.10
CA GLU A 165 -3.95 -1.82 21.25
C GLU A 165 -4.81 -1.40 22.47
N LYS A 166 -4.99 -0.10 22.71
CA LYS A 166 -5.88 0.42 23.78
C LYS A 166 -7.33 -0.07 23.62
N ASN A 167 -7.77 -0.28 22.38
CA ASN A 167 -9.11 -0.79 22.06
C ASN A 167 -9.15 -2.31 21.89
N ASN A 168 -8.15 -3.03 22.43
CA ASN A 168 -7.97 -4.48 22.33
C ASN A 168 -7.78 -5.01 20.89
N GLY A 169 -7.59 -4.13 19.91
CA GLY A 169 -7.26 -4.52 18.54
C GLY A 169 -5.80 -4.99 18.43
N LYS A 170 -5.51 -5.79 17.40
CA LYS A 170 -4.16 -6.28 17.11
C LYS A 170 -3.63 -5.69 15.81
N PHE A 171 -2.49 -5.02 15.84
CA PHE A 171 -1.82 -4.57 14.62
C PHE A 171 -0.69 -5.52 14.23
N THR A 172 -0.54 -5.80 12.93
CA THR A 172 0.60 -6.56 12.40
C THR A 172 1.15 -5.86 11.16
N ALA A 173 2.43 -5.47 11.22
CA ALA A 173 3.16 -4.93 10.09
C ALA A 173 3.70 -6.07 9.24
N LYS A 174 3.23 -6.19 7.99
CA LYS A 174 3.62 -7.27 7.08
C LYS A 174 4.33 -6.75 5.84
N TYR A 175 5.34 -7.49 5.41
CA TYR A 175 6.09 -7.19 4.20
C TYR A 175 5.42 -7.80 2.97
N TYR A 176 5.41 -7.03 1.88
CA TYR A 176 5.08 -7.51 0.54
C TYR A 176 6.16 -7.00 -0.42
N SER A 177 6.60 -7.85 -1.36
CA SER A 177 7.52 -7.38 -2.40
C SER A 177 6.83 -6.38 -3.31
N ARG A 178 7.64 -5.42 -3.79
CA ARG A 178 7.20 -4.40 -4.73
C ARG A 178 6.61 -5.06 -5.97
N TYR A 179 5.45 -4.56 -6.38
CA TYR A 179 4.70 -5.05 -7.54
C TYR A 179 4.20 -6.50 -7.41
N LEU A 180 5.07 -7.52 -7.48
CA LEU A 180 4.63 -8.91 -7.60
C LEU A 180 3.88 -9.43 -6.37
N GLY A 181 4.53 -9.46 -5.20
CA GLY A 181 3.92 -9.99 -3.98
C GLY A 181 2.71 -9.16 -3.54
N PHE A 182 2.81 -7.84 -3.66
CA PHE A 182 1.71 -6.95 -3.31
C PHE A 182 0.50 -7.06 -4.25
N LYS A 183 0.73 -7.18 -5.57
CA LYS A 183 -0.34 -7.42 -6.55
C LYS A 183 -0.98 -8.78 -6.34
N ALA A 184 -0.19 -9.81 -5.99
CA ALA A 184 -0.71 -11.14 -5.68
C ALA A 184 -1.62 -11.10 -4.45
N HIS A 185 -1.27 -10.28 -3.45
CA HIS A 185 -2.08 -10.12 -2.24
C HIS A 185 -3.44 -9.46 -2.50
N HIS A 186 -3.47 -8.30 -3.16
CA HIS A 186 -4.73 -7.57 -3.36
C HIS A 186 -5.52 -8.03 -4.61
N SER A 187 -4.86 -8.59 -5.62
CA SER A 187 -5.53 -9.05 -6.85
C SER A 187 -5.11 -10.47 -7.26
N PRO A 188 -5.40 -11.48 -6.42
CA PRO A 188 -5.01 -12.87 -6.68
C PRO A 188 -5.69 -13.45 -7.93
N GLU A 189 -6.94 -13.08 -8.20
CA GLU A 189 -7.74 -13.56 -9.33
C GLU A 189 -7.06 -13.33 -10.69
N TRP A 190 -6.34 -12.21 -10.82
CA TRP A 190 -5.60 -11.93 -12.04
C TRP A 190 -4.50 -12.97 -12.30
N PHE A 191 -3.82 -13.46 -11.26
CA PHE A 191 -2.78 -14.48 -11.39
C PHE A 191 -3.37 -15.85 -11.69
N ILE A 192 -4.45 -16.21 -11.02
CA ILE A 192 -5.17 -17.47 -11.27
C ILE A 192 -5.64 -17.51 -12.73
N ARG A 193 -6.32 -16.47 -13.20
CA ARG A 193 -6.82 -16.41 -14.58
C ARG A 193 -5.71 -16.38 -15.63
N LYS A 194 -4.54 -15.76 -15.34
CA LYS A 194 -3.46 -15.59 -16.33
C LYS A 194 -2.43 -16.71 -16.32
N ARG A 195 -2.18 -17.34 -15.18
CA ARG A 195 -1.10 -18.30 -14.97
C ARG A 195 -1.56 -19.63 -14.37
N GLY A 196 -2.76 -19.71 -13.81
CA GLY A 196 -3.27 -20.91 -13.15
C GLY A 196 -2.76 -21.11 -11.72
N TYR A 197 -1.93 -20.21 -11.18
CA TYR A 197 -1.40 -20.30 -9.82
C TYR A 197 -1.16 -18.91 -9.21
N LEU A 198 -1.12 -18.86 -7.87
CA LEU A 198 -0.76 -17.67 -7.11
C LEU A 198 0.72 -17.74 -6.69
N PRO A 199 1.56 -16.73 -6.96
CA PRO A 199 2.95 -16.75 -6.53
C PRO A 199 3.06 -16.64 -5.01
N LEU A 200 4.05 -17.35 -4.46
CA LEU A 200 4.40 -17.29 -3.04
C LEU A 200 4.90 -15.90 -2.64
N GLN A 201 4.65 -15.51 -1.39
CA GLN A 201 5.14 -14.25 -0.85
C GLN A 201 6.64 -14.34 -0.54
N SER A 202 7.40 -13.38 -1.04
CA SER A 202 8.83 -13.28 -0.80
C SER A 202 9.15 -12.75 0.61
N LYS A 203 10.21 -13.26 1.22
CA LYS A 203 10.78 -12.70 2.45
C LYS A 203 11.54 -11.39 2.15
N PRO A 204 11.67 -10.46 3.12
CA PRO A 204 12.41 -9.22 2.92
C PRO A 204 13.92 -9.52 2.81
N ILE A 205 14.53 -9.05 1.73
CA ILE A 205 15.95 -9.27 1.47
C ILE A 205 16.80 -8.09 1.97
N ALA A 206 16.30 -6.86 1.82
CA ALA A 206 17.05 -5.67 2.20
C ALA A 206 17.18 -5.58 3.73
N ARG A 207 18.41 -5.39 4.24
CA ARG A 207 18.70 -5.25 5.68
C ARG A 207 17.77 -4.26 6.39
N ARG A 208 17.42 -3.15 5.74
CA ARG A 208 16.50 -2.13 6.26
C ARG A 208 15.08 -2.65 6.51
N ASP A 209 14.59 -3.53 5.63
CA ASP A 209 13.25 -4.10 5.72
C ASP A 209 13.27 -5.24 6.73
N VAL A 210 14.28 -6.11 6.70
CA VAL A 210 14.50 -7.15 7.73
C VAL A 210 14.50 -6.52 9.12
N LYS A 211 15.30 -5.48 9.35
CA LYS A 211 15.37 -4.76 10.63
C LYS A 211 13.99 -4.22 11.04
N TYR A 212 13.29 -3.55 10.12
CA TYR A 212 11.98 -2.97 10.43
C TYR A 212 10.94 -4.02 10.84
N TYR A 213 10.88 -5.15 10.13
CA TYR A 213 9.90 -6.21 10.39
C TYR A 213 10.33 -7.18 11.49
N SER A 214 11.59 -7.15 11.94
CA SER A 214 12.06 -7.86 13.14
C SER A 214 11.79 -7.08 14.43
N ASP A 215 11.61 -5.76 14.36
CA ASP A 215 11.47 -4.91 15.54
C ASP A 215 10.09 -5.12 16.23
N PRO A 216 10.05 -5.58 17.51
CA PRO A 216 8.78 -5.76 18.24
C PRO A 216 8.01 -4.45 18.44
N SER A 217 8.70 -3.31 18.55
CA SER A 217 8.08 -1.98 18.64
C SER A 217 7.21 -1.63 17.43
N LYS A 218 7.51 -2.20 16.25
CA LYS A 218 6.75 -1.98 15.01
C LYS A 218 5.70 -3.05 14.74
N ARG A 219 5.60 -4.05 15.62
CA ARG A 219 4.68 -5.21 15.50
C ARG A 219 4.91 -5.93 14.18
N GLY A 220 6.19 -6.06 13.82
CA GLY A 220 6.60 -6.71 12.58
C GLY A 220 6.28 -8.20 12.62
N TYR A 221 5.79 -8.73 11.50
CA TYR A 221 5.38 -10.14 11.39
C TYR A 221 6.55 -11.14 11.52
N LEU A 222 7.81 -10.69 11.46
CA LEU A 222 8.96 -11.57 11.63
C LEU A 222 9.32 -11.83 13.09
N VAL A 223 8.76 -11.08 14.04
CA VAL A 223 9.03 -11.26 15.47
C VAL A 223 8.68 -12.69 15.90
N GLY A 224 9.67 -13.43 16.40
CA GLY A 224 9.51 -14.84 16.79
C GLY A 224 9.52 -15.84 15.63
N SER A 225 9.76 -15.40 14.39
CA SER A 225 9.85 -16.30 13.24
C SER A 225 11.21 -16.99 13.14
N GLU A 226 11.21 -18.24 12.69
CA GLU A 226 12.44 -18.99 12.36
C GLU A 226 13.31 -18.30 11.30
N TYR A 227 12.71 -17.42 10.50
CA TYR A 227 13.48 -16.69 9.51
C TYR A 227 14.55 -15.80 10.15
N ILE A 228 14.24 -15.19 11.29
CA ILE A 228 15.21 -14.37 12.03
C ILE A 228 16.32 -15.24 12.62
N SER A 229 15.99 -16.41 13.19
CA SER A 229 17.01 -17.28 13.78
C SER A 229 17.99 -17.83 12.73
N LYS A 230 17.54 -18.02 11.49
CA LYS A 230 18.37 -18.45 10.36
C LYS A 230 19.25 -17.32 9.78
N ILE A 231 18.99 -16.05 10.08
CA ILE A 231 19.81 -14.92 9.58
C ILE A 231 21.13 -14.87 10.35
N GLN A 232 22.20 -15.28 9.69
CA GLN A 232 23.56 -15.07 10.19
C GLN A 232 24.02 -13.65 9.83
N VAL A 233 24.35 -12.83 10.83
CA VAL A 233 24.93 -11.51 10.59
C VAL A 233 26.41 -11.67 10.26
N GLY A 234 26.75 -11.63 8.98
CA GLY A 234 28.15 -11.55 8.54
C GLY A 234 28.82 -10.33 9.19
N GLY A 235 29.84 -10.56 10.01
CA GLY A 235 30.51 -9.55 10.84
C GLY A 235 30.38 -9.79 12.34
N SER A 236 29.42 -10.60 12.79
CA SER A 236 29.54 -11.35 14.03
C SER A 236 30.14 -12.72 13.71
N SER A 237 31.34 -12.72 13.13
CA SER A 237 32.34 -13.51 13.81
C SER A 237 32.36 -12.91 15.22
N SER A 238 31.62 -13.53 16.14
CA SER A 238 32.20 -13.78 17.42
C SER A 238 33.68 -14.01 17.14
N SER A 239 34.54 -13.16 17.70
CA SER A 239 35.71 -13.71 18.33
C SER A 239 35.16 -14.85 19.17
N SER A 240 35.09 -16.05 18.58
CA SER A 240 35.29 -17.23 19.36
C SER A 240 36.60 -16.88 20.01
N ASN A 241 36.55 -16.53 21.29
CA ASN A 241 37.55 -17.01 22.19
C ASN A 241 37.59 -18.53 21.92
N HIS A 242 38.31 -18.94 20.88
CA HIS A 242 39.28 -19.97 21.04
C HIS A 242 40.20 -19.41 22.12
N THR A 243 39.76 -19.50 23.39
CA THR A 243 40.68 -19.96 24.41
C THR A 243 41.36 -21.12 23.73
N LYS A 244 42.67 -21.02 23.49
CA LYS A 244 43.45 -22.17 23.05
C LYS A 244 42.97 -23.30 23.94
N GLN A 245 42.25 -24.28 23.38
CA GLN A 245 41.91 -25.46 24.15
C GLN A 245 43.27 -26.07 24.45
N SER A 246 43.73 -25.91 25.68
CA SER A 246 44.82 -26.73 26.18
C SER A 246 44.39 -28.17 25.92
N LYS A 247 45.31 -29.00 25.41
CA LYS A 247 45.04 -30.42 25.26
C LYS A 247 44.49 -30.94 26.60
N LYS A 248 43.24 -31.40 26.59
CA LYS A 248 42.58 -31.96 27.77
C LYS A 248 43.38 -33.18 28.22
N SER A 249 43.49 -33.40 29.53
CA SER A 249 44.10 -34.60 30.06
C SER A 249 43.26 -35.83 29.70
N GLU A 250 43.85 -37.02 29.69
CA GLU A 250 43.12 -38.26 29.41
C GLU A 250 41.95 -38.47 30.38
N LEU A 251 42.12 -38.08 31.64
CA LEU A 251 41.06 -38.11 32.66
C LEU A 251 39.86 -37.21 32.32
N GLU A 252 40.11 -36.01 31.76
CA GLU A 252 39.03 -35.13 31.31
C GLU A 252 38.28 -35.72 30.11
N LEU A 253 38.99 -36.43 29.23
CA LEU A 253 38.39 -37.12 28.09
C LEU A 253 37.55 -38.32 28.54
N GLU A 254 37.97 -39.05 29.57
CA GLU A 254 37.19 -40.12 30.17
C GLU A 254 35.94 -39.61 30.86
N LEU A 255 36.04 -38.55 31.66
CA LEU A 255 34.88 -37.92 32.31
C LEU A 255 33.86 -37.40 31.30
N GLN A 256 34.31 -36.83 30.17
CA GLN A 256 33.40 -36.41 29.10
C GLN A 256 32.74 -37.60 28.38
N LYS A 257 33.44 -38.72 28.19
CA LYS A 257 32.86 -39.95 27.62
C LYS A 257 31.80 -40.54 28.54
N ILE A 258 31.99 -40.47 29.86
CA ILE A 258 31.00 -40.91 30.85
C ILE A 258 29.75 -40.01 30.81
N GLN A 259 29.93 -38.68 30.82
CA GLN A 259 28.81 -37.73 30.77
C GLN A 259 28.03 -37.77 29.44
N SER A 260 28.69 -38.08 28.33
CA SER A 260 28.02 -38.19 27.03
C SER A 260 27.22 -39.48 26.91
N LYS A 261 27.71 -40.60 27.45
CA LYS A 261 26.95 -41.85 27.58
C LYS A 261 25.65 -41.69 28.40
N GLU A 262 25.71 -40.96 29.52
CA GLU A 262 24.50 -40.72 30.33
C GLU A 262 23.43 -39.86 29.63
N LYS A 263 23.84 -39.04 28.65
CA LYS A 263 22.92 -38.20 27.85
C LYS A 263 22.32 -38.94 26.65
N THR A 264 23.05 -39.88 26.07
CA THR A 264 22.54 -40.69 24.94
C THR A 264 21.44 -41.64 25.39
N ASP A 265 21.52 -42.17 26.61
CA ASP A 265 20.55 -43.15 27.11
C ASP A 265 19.19 -42.53 27.46
N LYS A 266 19.13 -41.19 27.62
CA LYS A 266 17.90 -40.46 27.98
C LYS A 266 17.08 -39.90 26.82
N ASN A 267 17.58 -39.91 25.58
CA ASN A 267 17.02 -39.09 24.49
C ASN A 267 16.75 -39.81 23.15
N PHE A 268 16.61 -41.14 23.15
CA PHE A 268 16.43 -41.90 21.89
C PHE A 268 15.06 -41.73 21.19
N GLY A 269 14.10 -40.99 21.77
CA GLY A 269 12.72 -40.94 21.27
C GLY A 269 12.26 -39.66 20.56
N ILE A 270 13.00 -38.55 20.61
CA ILE A 270 12.46 -37.22 20.25
C ILE A 270 13.10 -36.61 18.99
N SER A 271 14.16 -37.20 18.44
CA SER A 271 14.91 -36.63 17.31
C SER A 271 14.38 -36.99 15.90
N ALA A 272 13.26 -37.71 15.78
CA ALA A 272 12.75 -38.17 14.48
C ALA A 272 11.80 -37.20 13.75
N PHE A 273 11.49 -36.02 14.30
CA PHE A 273 10.46 -35.11 13.75
C PHE A 273 10.98 -33.75 13.22
N ASN A 274 12.30 -33.54 13.13
CA ASN A 274 12.87 -32.21 12.82
C ASN A 274 13.40 -32.01 11.39
N ASP A 275 13.22 -32.95 10.49
CA ASP A 275 13.69 -32.79 9.10
C ASP A 275 12.54 -32.34 8.18
N ASP A 276 12.53 -31.04 7.87
CA ASP A 276 11.77 -30.38 6.80
C ASP A 276 12.16 -30.98 5.43
N SER A 277 11.72 -32.21 5.15
CA SER A 277 11.91 -32.90 3.88
C SER A 277 10.61 -32.85 3.05
N ILE A 278 10.74 -32.61 1.75
CA ILE A 278 9.61 -32.57 0.82
C ILE A 278 9.14 -34.01 0.61
N VAL A 279 7.99 -34.36 1.19
CA VAL A 279 7.34 -35.65 0.97
C VAL A 279 6.83 -35.70 -0.47
N SER A 280 7.35 -36.66 -1.25
CA SER A 280 6.87 -36.95 -2.59
C SER A 280 5.75 -38.00 -2.52
N PHE A 281 4.90 -38.08 -3.56
CA PHE A 281 3.77 -39.02 -3.58
C PHE A 281 4.19 -40.51 -3.47
N LYS A 282 5.48 -40.82 -3.67
CA LYS A 282 6.06 -42.16 -3.50
C LYS A 282 6.35 -42.52 -2.04
N ASP A 283 6.42 -41.55 -1.15
CA ASP A 283 6.80 -41.74 0.26
C ASP A 283 5.60 -42.07 1.16
N LEU A 284 4.39 -42.07 0.59
CA LEU A 284 3.16 -42.52 1.25
C LEU A 284 2.99 -44.03 1.00
N LYS A 285 3.29 -44.86 2.00
CA LYS A 285 2.77 -46.23 2.03
C LYS A 285 1.29 -46.18 2.40
N LEU A 286 0.44 -46.73 1.52
CA LEU A 286 -0.94 -47.11 1.84
C LEU A 286 -0.96 -48.10 3.02
#